data_AF-A0A7J9Q6U5-F1
#
_entry.id   AF-A0A7J9Q6U5-F1
#
_cell.length_a   1.000
_cell.length_b   1.000
_cell.length_c   1.000
_cell.angle_alpha   90.00
_cell.angle_beta   90.00
_cell.angle_gamma   90.00
#
_symmetry.space_group_name_H-M   'P 1'
#
loop_
_entity.id
_entity.type
_entity.pdbx_description
1 polymer ?
#
loop_
_entity_poly.entity_id
_entity_poly.type
_entity_poly.pdbx_seq_one_letter_code
_entity_poly.pdbx_strand_id
1 'polypeptide(L)' 'MGKKSSGINAGKKLKKRRHTFRWNSKKYTRRTLNLKKKSDPLGGSSQAKGIVLEKVQLEAK' A
#
# COMPACT_ATOMS: atom_id res chain seq x y z
N MET A 1 -7.57 -25.57 13.15
CA MET A 1 -8.06 -25.44 11.76
C MET A 1 -8.85 -24.14 11.63
N GLY A 2 -8.46 -23.20 10.75
CA GLY A 2 -9.14 -21.89 10.68
C GLY A 2 -10.61 -22.03 10.25
N LYS A 3 -11.56 -21.40 10.97
CA LYS A 3 -13.00 -21.39 10.63
C LYS A 3 -13.20 -20.84 9.22
N LYS A 4 -13.27 -21.68 8.20
CA LYS A 4 -13.59 -21.36 6.79
C LYS A 4 -14.43 -22.48 6.18
N SER A 5 -15.26 -22.16 5.20
CA SER A 5 -16.05 -23.15 4.47
C SER A 5 -15.15 -24.12 3.72
N SER A 6 -15.37 -25.43 3.90
CA SER A 6 -14.57 -26.53 3.35
C SER A 6 -15.33 -27.42 2.35
N GLY A 7 -16.61 -27.18 2.11
CA GLY A 7 -17.41 -27.97 1.16
C GLY A 7 -16.95 -27.83 -0.30
N ILE A 8 -17.21 -28.85 -1.11
CA ILE A 8 -16.77 -28.96 -2.51
C ILE A 8 -17.23 -27.78 -3.39
N ASN A 9 -18.41 -27.20 -3.10
CA ASN A 9 -18.99 -26.07 -3.82
C ASN A 9 -18.74 -24.68 -3.15
N ALA A 10 -17.84 -24.58 -2.17
CA ALA A 10 -17.63 -23.35 -1.39
C ALA A 10 -16.69 -22.31 -2.03
N GLY A 11 -16.24 -22.52 -3.27
CA GLY A 11 -15.22 -21.69 -3.93
C GLY A 11 -15.57 -20.19 -4.01
N LYS A 12 -16.81 -19.84 -4.36
CA LYS A 12 -17.28 -18.44 -4.42
C LYS A 12 -17.13 -17.71 -3.08
N LYS A 13 -17.50 -18.37 -1.98
CA LYS A 13 -17.39 -17.84 -0.61
C LYS A 13 -15.94 -17.64 -0.22
N LEU A 14 -15.07 -18.62 -0.52
CA LEU A 14 -13.64 -18.52 -0.24
C LEU A 14 -12.96 -17.39 -1.02
N LYS A 15 -13.32 -17.19 -2.28
CA LYS A 15 -12.83 -16.09 -3.11
C LYS A 15 -13.24 -14.73 -2.52
N LYS A 16 -14.54 -14.52 -2.24
CA LYS A 16 -15.05 -13.28 -1.62
C LYS A 16 -14.34 -12.97 -0.31
N ARG A 17 -14.18 -13.98 0.54
CA ARG A 17 -13.45 -13.88 1.81
C ARG A 17 -11.98 -13.45 1.60
N ARG A 18 -11.27 -14.05 0.64
CA ARG A 18 -9.88 -13.65 0.36
C ARG A 18 -9.79 -12.21 -0.13
N HIS A 19 -10.73 -11.77 -0.96
CA HIS A 19 -10.78 -10.37 -1.41
C HIS A 19 -10.94 -9.39 -0.25
N THR A 20 -11.83 -9.64 0.70
CA THR A 20 -12.02 -8.75 1.87
C THR A 20 -10.80 -8.73 2.77
N PHE A 21 -10.25 -9.89 3.15
CA PHE A 21 -9.07 -9.95 4.01
C PHE A 21 -7.82 -9.34 3.37
N ARG A 22 -7.72 -9.37 2.04
CA ARG A 22 -6.58 -8.79 1.32
C ARG A 22 -6.50 -7.27 1.46
N TRP A 23 -7.62 -6.57 1.67
CA TRP A 23 -7.64 -5.12 1.90
C TRP A 23 -6.98 -4.71 3.23
N ASN A 24 -6.95 -5.58 4.24
CA ASN A 24 -6.26 -5.30 5.51
C ASN A 24 -4.73 -5.31 5.37
N SER A 25 -4.20 -5.84 4.27
CA SER A 25 -2.76 -5.80 4.00
C SER A 25 -2.34 -4.40 3.58
N LYS A 26 -1.56 -3.70 4.42
CA LYS A 26 -1.00 -2.36 4.13
C LYS A 26 -0.29 -2.29 2.78
N LYS A 27 0.47 -3.32 2.41
CA LYS A 27 1.16 -3.40 1.12
C LYS A 27 0.17 -3.43 -0.05
N TYR A 28 -0.91 -4.20 0.10
CA TYR A 28 -1.96 -4.31 -0.92
C TYR A 28 -2.73 -3.00 -1.08
N THR A 29 -3.16 -2.36 0.01
CA THR A 29 -3.86 -1.07 -0.04
C THR A 29 -2.98 0.03 -0.63
N ARG A 30 -1.73 0.15 -0.18
CA ARG A 30 -0.78 1.15 -0.70
C ARG A 30 -0.55 1.02 -2.20
N ARG A 31 -0.43 -0.22 -2.70
CA ARG A 31 -0.26 -0.51 -4.14
C ARG A 31 -1.54 -0.30 -4.93
N THR A 32 -2.66 -0.85 -4.47
CA THR A 32 -3.94 -0.83 -5.22
C THR A 32 -4.49 0.58 -5.36
N LEU A 33 -4.33 1.42 -4.32
CA LEU A 33 -4.78 2.81 -4.33
C LEU A 33 -3.72 3.79 -4.87
N ASN A 34 -2.55 3.28 -5.29
CA ASN A 34 -1.40 4.07 -5.74
C ASN A 34 -1.01 5.20 -4.76
N LEU A 35 -1.14 4.95 -3.44
CA LEU A 35 -0.94 5.98 -2.42
C LEU A 35 0.48 6.55 -2.46
N LYS A 36 1.49 5.71 -2.71
CA LYS A 36 2.89 6.16 -2.81
C LYS A 36 3.04 7.25 -3.87
N LYS A 37 2.49 7.05 -5.08
CA LYS A 37 2.59 8.02 -6.17
C LYS A 37 1.95 9.37 -5.82
N LYS A 38 0.89 9.36 -5.01
CA LYS A 38 0.17 10.57 -4.59
C LYS A 38 0.91 11.37 -3.51
N SER A 39 1.57 10.68 -2.57
CA SER A 39 2.19 11.32 -1.39
C SER A 39 3.68 11.58 -1.53
N ASP A 40 4.37 10.83 -2.39
CA ASP A 40 5.82 10.88 -2.56
C ASP A 40 6.21 12.13 -3.38
N PRO A 41 7.08 13.02 -2.86
CA PRO A 41 7.53 14.21 -3.60
C PRO A 41 8.29 13.86 -4.89
N LEU A 42 8.90 12.67 -4.97
CA LEU A 42 9.55 12.18 -6.19
C LEU A 42 8.58 11.44 -7.12
N GLY A 43 7.30 11.35 -6.76
CA GLY A 43 6.25 10.66 -7.54
C GLY A 43 6.49 9.16 -7.73
N GLY A 44 7.39 8.55 -6.95
CA GLY A 44 7.81 7.15 -7.09
C GLY A 44 9.08 6.92 -7.93
N SER A 45 9.74 7.98 -8.40
CA SER A 45 11.05 7.91 -9.07
C SER A 45 12.19 7.67 -8.08
N SER A 46 13.34 7.20 -8.57
CA SER A 46 14.58 7.10 -7.79
C SER A 46 15.27 8.45 -7.59
N GLN A 47 15.09 9.40 -8.51
CA GLN A 47 15.75 10.71 -8.52
C GLN A 47 14.84 11.79 -9.10
N ALA A 48 15.08 13.05 -8.71
CA ALA A 48 14.49 14.26 -9.29
C ALA A 48 15.49 15.42 -9.28
N LYS A 49 15.18 16.48 -10.04
CA LYS A 49 15.90 17.76 -10.02
C LYS A 49 15.09 18.79 -9.23
N GLY A 50 15.75 19.76 -8.62
CA GLY A 50 15.12 20.83 -7.85
C GLY A 50 15.89 22.15 -7.94
N ILE A 51 15.26 23.23 -7.49
CA ILE A 51 15.84 24.57 -7.40
C ILE A 51 16.00 24.90 -5.91
N VAL A 52 17.13 25.52 -5.56
CA VAL A 52 17.41 25.93 -4.17
C VAL A 52 16.61 27.19 -3.86
N LEU A 53 15.89 27.18 -2.73
CA LEU A 53 15.17 28.35 -2.22
C LEU A 53 15.99 29.09 -1.16
N GLU A 54 16.48 28.38 -0.17
CA GLU A 54 17.21 28.96 0.96
C GLU A 54 18.18 27.94 1.60
N LYS A 55 19.08 28.43 2.44
CA LYS A 55 19.98 27.63 3.27
C LYS A 55 19.49 27.65 4.70
N VAL A 56 19.16 26.49 5.26
CA VAL A 56 18.60 26.33 6.62
C VAL A 56 19.56 25.50 7.47
N GLN A 57 19.79 25.90 8.72
CA GLN A 57 20.54 25.11 9.71
C GLN A 57 19.56 24.22 10.49
N LEU A 58 19.81 22.92 10.53
CA LEU A 58 18.98 21.93 11.24
C LEU A 58 19.80 21.31 12.37
N GLU A 59 19.30 21.42 13.60
CA GLU A 59 19.93 20.83 14.77
C GLU A 59 19.56 19.35 14.91
N ALA A 60 20.44 18.57 15.54
CA ALA A 60 20.19 17.16 15.79
C ALA A 60 19.09 16.97 16.84
N LYS A 61 18.33 15.88 16.70
CA LYS A 61 17.23 15.52 17.61
C LYS A 61 17.73 14.74 18.82
#